data_AF-A0A961APU7-F1
#
_entry.id   AF-A0A961APU7-F1
#
_cell.length_a   1.000
_cell.length_b   1.000
_cell.length_c   1.000
_cell.angle_alpha   90.00
_cell.angle_beta   90.00
_cell.angle_gamma   90.00
#
_symmetry.space_group_name_H-M   'P 1'
#
loop_
_entity.id
_entity.type
_entity.pdbx_description
1 polymer ?
#
loop_
_entity_poly.entity_id
_entity_poly.type
_entity_poly.pdbx_seq_one_letter_code
_entity_poly.pdbx_strand_id
1 'polypeptide(L)'
;MKRSLFGRLIPLVLAIAMGAAVAENKRLQNILFEQEVLRENVRKSAEEDRTGILMKYAGAVERLQKDFQQKGDLENVLKARNEIQLTQEKKQAGTSEFPGISRLRETLASAIETIDTTEAQTFAVLDGKLVAMLEPLQKELTTQGKLEEALEVKKQIDAANERLNGGSNSLPLTRIGSVVSGTRKLDLVDKEFENSLLHSTALFTGDETLEPGRYHDFTKFELGDHSIEDRDEKTGVLTIPDGCEIYQGAIFGNVAKLAFSGSFFHDLQLGQNLHSDLTADTCVFDHCLFRKEGGWFARVSSRWIFNNCLISGSFFSDWRKGLVGVQARETTFEGIDFPSFGFKEDAGKEVIDDWWVYERCVFRNCRIPESLLIGLTDCVLEDCTLVPETLAIATPVKVTLYFRGREPEPPAPQANVEYELRPESRLTKKQTGTDIAYGLNGDRAEPLR
;
A
#
# COMPACT_ATOMS: atom_id res chain seq x y z
N MET A 1 -53.35 44.08 -49.59
CA MET A 1 -53.63 42.83 -48.85
C MET A 1 -52.33 42.07 -48.69
N LYS A 2 -51.71 42.12 -47.50
CA LYS A 2 -50.51 41.36 -47.12
C LYS A 2 -50.93 40.31 -46.10
N ARG A 3 -50.62 39.02 -46.32
CA ARG A 3 -50.74 37.96 -45.31
C ARG A 3 -49.33 37.48 -44.95
N SER A 4 -49.07 37.45 -43.65
CA SER A 4 -47.81 37.14 -42.99
C SER A 4 -47.56 35.63 -42.94
N LEU A 5 -46.32 35.24 -43.21
CA LEU A 5 -45.73 33.94 -42.95
C LEU A 5 -44.62 34.15 -41.92
N PHE A 6 -44.92 33.89 -40.64
CA PHE A 6 -43.90 33.68 -39.60
C PHE A 6 -44.50 32.76 -38.55
N GLY A 7 -44.02 31.53 -38.51
CA GLY A 7 -44.48 30.52 -37.58
C GLY A 7 -43.46 29.41 -37.40
N ARG A 8 -42.86 29.39 -36.20
CA ARG A 8 -42.29 28.23 -35.50
C ARG A 8 -40.93 27.71 -35.96
N LEU A 9 -39.90 28.19 -35.28
CA LEU A 9 -38.73 27.42 -34.85
C LEU A 9 -38.34 27.95 -33.47
N ILE A 10 -37.73 27.09 -32.63
CA ILE A 10 -37.43 27.22 -31.19
C ILE A 10 -38.48 26.49 -30.34
N PRO A 11 -38.29 25.17 -30.14
CA PRO A 11 -37.66 24.73 -28.89
C PRO A 11 -36.70 23.55 -29.13
N LEU A 12 -35.39 23.80 -29.19
CA LEU A 12 -34.39 22.72 -29.17
C LEU A 12 -33.09 23.12 -28.46
N VAL A 13 -32.85 24.41 -28.23
CA VAL A 13 -31.61 24.92 -27.62
C VAL A 13 -31.64 24.86 -26.08
N LEU A 14 -32.81 24.73 -25.44
CA LEU A 14 -32.91 24.73 -23.97
C LEU A 14 -32.56 23.38 -23.30
N ALA A 15 -32.61 22.26 -24.03
CA ALA A 15 -32.36 20.93 -23.46
C ALA A 15 -30.86 20.57 -23.35
N ILE A 16 -30.00 21.18 -24.18
CA ILE A 16 -28.55 20.90 -24.20
C ILE A 16 -27.82 21.64 -23.07
N ALA A 17 -28.31 22.82 -22.65
CA ALA A 17 -27.71 23.59 -21.57
C ALA A 17 -27.91 22.95 -20.18
N MET A 18 -29.02 22.22 -19.95
CA MET A 18 -29.27 21.55 -18.68
C MET A 18 -28.40 20.29 -18.48
N GLY A 19 -27.98 19.61 -19.55
CA GLY A 19 -27.12 18.42 -19.45
C GLY A 19 -25.68 18.74 -19.01
N ALA A 20 -25.14 19.88 -19.43
CA ALA A 20 -23.77 20.29 -19.10
C ALA A 20 -23.61 20.80 -17.65
N ALA A 21 -24.64 21.47 -17.10
CA ALA A 21 -24.63 21.91 -15.70
C ALA A 21 -24.70 20.73 -14.70
N VAL A 22 -25.33 19.61 -15.09
CA VAL A 22 -25.42 18.40 -14.25
C VAL A 22 -24.12 17.58 -14.26
N ALA A 23 -23.30 17.69 -15.31
CA ALA A 23 -22.06 16.91 -15.44
C ALA A 23 -20.89 17.49 -14.61
N GLU A 24 -20.80 18.81 -14.47
CA GLU A 24 -19.65 19.45 -13.79
C GLU A 24 -19.79 19.52 -12.27
N ASN A 25 -21.02 19.63 -11.76
CA ASN A 25 -21.29 19.44 -10.33
C ASN A 25 -20.79 18.06 -9.85
N LYS A 26 -20.87 17.02 -10.70
CA LYS A 26 -20.33 15.69 -10.38
C LYS A 26 -18.81 15.70 -10.19
N ARG A 27 -18.05 16.55 -10.88
CA ARG A 27 -16.59 16.58 -10.74
C ARG A 27 -16.16 17.12 -9.37
N LEU A 28 -16.79 18.20 -8.90
CA LEU A 28 -16.56 18.72 -7.54
C LEU A 28 -16.97 17.68 -6.49
N GLN A 29 -18.16 17.08 -6.63
CA GLN A 29 -18.63 16.05 -5.70
C GLN A 29 -17.70 14.83 -5.65
N ASN A 30 -17.16 14.40 -6.79
CA ASN A 30 -16.21 13.29 -6.84
C ASN A 30 -14.90 13.63 -6.10
N ILE A 31 -14.32 14.81 -6.33
CA ILE A 31 -13.10 15.25 -5.63
C ILE A 31 -13.33 15.30 -4.11
N LEU A 32 -14.47 15.88 -3.67
CA LEU A 32 -14.80 15.97 -2.25
C LEU A 32 -15.06 14.58 -1.64
N PHE A 33 -15.72 13.69 -2.38
CA PHE A 33 -15.96 12.32 -1.94
C PHE A 33 -14.66 11.52 -1.79
N GLU A 34 -13.78 11.55 -2.79
CA GLU A 34 -12.46 10.90 -2.73
C GLU A 34 -11.66 11.40 -1.53
N GLN A 35 -11.68 12.72 -1.28
CA GLN A 35 -11.01 13.31 -0.14
C GLN A 35 -11.58 12.86 1.21
N GLU A 36 -12.90 12.75 1.34
CA GLU A 36 -13.53 12.27 2.58
C GLU A 36 -13.19 10.80 2.83
N VAL A 37 -13.16 9.97 1.78
CA VAL A 37 -12.72 8.57 1.89
C VAL A 37 -11.28 8.48 2.38
N LEU A 38 -10.37 9.27 1.83
CA LEU A 38 -8.97 9.29 2.27
C LEU A 38 -8.84 9.74 3.73
N ARG A 39 -9.60 10.76 4.14
CA ARG A 39 -9.61 11.22 5.54
C ARG A 39 -10.14 10.16 6.50
N GLU A 40 -11.22 9.50 6.12
CA GLU A 40 -11.81 8.43 6.94
C GLU A 40 -10.84 7.24 7.10
N ASN A 41 -10.07 6.91 6.05
CA ASN A 41 -9.04 5.88 6.15
C ASN A 41 -7.93 6.27 7.13
N VAL A 42 -7.48 7.52 7.12
CA VAL A 42 -6.48 8.03 8.08
C VAL A 42 -7.03 7.96 9.52
N ARG A 43 -8.29 8.34 9.75
CA ARG A 43 -8.93 8.23 11.08
C ARG A 43 -8.98 6.80 11.58
N LYS A 44 -9.39 5.86 10.72
CA LYS A 44 -9.48 4.44 11.06
C LYS A 44 -8.13 3.87 11.44
N SER A 45 -7.11 4.13 10.63
CA SER A 45 -5.73 3.73 10.92
C SER A 45 -5.25 4.29 12.26
N ALA A 46 -5.45 5.59 12.51
CA ALA A 46 -5.09 6.20 13.80
C ALA A 46 -5.88 5.63 14.98
N GLU A 47 -7.16 5.26 14.81
CA GLU A 47 -7.95 4.60 15.86
C GLU A 47 -7.46 3.17 16.15
N GLU A 48 -7.09 2.43 15.12
CA GLU A 48 -6.50 1.09 15.23
C GLU A 48 -5.17 1.16 15.99
N ASP A 49 -4.29 2.09 15.65
CA ASP A 49 -3.02 2.33 16.34
C ASP A 49 -3.23 2.69 17.82
N ARG A 50 -4.15 3.63 18.11
CA ARG A 50 -4.50 3.99 19.49
C ARG A 50 -4.98 2.77 20.28
N THR A 51 -5.85 1.96 19.66
CA THR A 51 -6.37 0.74 20.29
C THR A 51 -5.24 -0.26 20.55
N GLY A 52 -4.32 -0.45 19.60
CA GLY A 52 -3.13 -1.30 19.75
C GLY A 52 -2.23 -0.84 20.90
N ILE A 53 -1.94 0.46 21.02
CA ILE A 53 -1.13 1.00 22.11
C ILE A 53 -1.82 0.83 23.47
N LEU A 54 -3.13 1.07 23.55
CA LEU A 54 -3.90 0.85 24.78
C LEU A 54 -3.89 -0.62 25.21
N MET A 55 -3.95 -1.57 24.26
CA MET A 55 -3.80 -2.99 24.58
C MET A 55 -2.40 -3.32 25.10
N LYS A 56 -1.34 -2.77 24.48
CA LYS A 56 0.05 -2.92 24.96
C LYS A 56 0.23 -2.34 26.36
N TYR A 57 -0.38 -1.19 26.64
CA TYR A 57 -0.40 -0.57 27.97
C TYR A 57 -1.11 -1.44 29.00
N ALA A 58 -2.31 -1.95 28.70
CA ALA A 58 -3.04 -2.86 29.60
C ALA A 58 -2.21 -4.11 29.94
N GLY A 59 -1.52 -4.71 28.96
CA GLY A 59 -0.62 -5.84 29.19
C GLY A 59 0.61 -5.50 30.03
N ALA A 60 1.12 -4.26 29.98
CA ALA A 60 2.18 -3.80 30.88
C ALA A 60 1.66 -3.63 32.32
N VAL A 61 0.45 -3.12 32.50
CA VAL A 61 -0.19 -3.00 33.82
C VAL A 61 -0.51 -4.38 34.42
N GLU A 62 -0.92 -5.35 33.61
CA GLU A 62 -1.16 -6.73 34.05
C GLU A 62 0.12 -7.38 34.61
N ARG A 63 1.29 -7.06 34.04
CA ARG A 63 2.58 -7.50 34.57
C ARG A 63 2.86 -6.91 35.96
N LEU A 64 2.62 -5.60 36.15
CA LEU A 64 2.72 -4.98 37.48
C LEU A 64 1.74 -5.61 38.47
N GLN A 65 0.50 -5.90 38.04
CA GLN A 65 -0.49 -6.59 38.87
C GLN A 65 0.01 -7.95 39.35
N LYS A 66 0.60 -8.76 38.46
CA LYS A 66 1.17 -10.07 38.81
C LYS A 66 2.32 -9.95 39.81
N ASP A 67 3.18 -8.94 39.66
CA ASP A 67 4.26 -8.67 40.62
C ASP A 67 3.73 -8.31 42.01
N PHE A 68 2.66 -7.50 42.10
CA PHE A 68 2.01 -7.19 43.37
C PHE A 68 1.33 -8.41 43.99
N GLN A 69 0.73 -9.29 43.19
CA GLN A 69 0.15 -10.56 43.66
C GLN A 69 1.22 -11.45 44.30
N GLN A 70 2.38 -11.59 43.67
CA GLN A 70 3.49 -12.38 44.21
C GLN A 70 4.01 -11.84 45.55
N LYS A 71 3.92 -10.53 45.77
CA LYS A 71 4.32 -9.86 47.02
C LYS A 71 3.23 -9.85 48.09
N GLY A 72 2.01 -10.29 47.78
CA GLY A 72 0.86 -10.23 48.69
C GLY A 72 0.31 -8.81 48.91
N ASP A 73 0.53 -7.90 47.97
CA ASP A 73 0.11 -6.49 48.06
C ASP A 73 -1.28 -6.28 47.45
N LEU A 74 -2.32 -6.58 48.24
CA LEU A 74 -3.72 -6.54 47.78
C LEU A 74 -4.16 -5.16 47.29
N GLU A 75 -3.73 -4.08 47.95
CA GLU A 75 -4.15 -2.72 47.60
C GLU A 75 -3.71 -2.36 46.16
N ASN A 76 -2.44 -2.62 45.83
CA ASN A 76 -1.92 -2.32 44.51
C ASN A 76 -2.44 -3.29 43.43
N VAL A 77 -2.78 -4.54 43.79
CA VAL A 77 -3.49 -5.46 42.88
C VAL A 77 -4.85 -4.90 42.45
N LEU A 78 -5.62 -4.34 43.39
CA LEU A 78 -6.93 -3.76 43.09
C LEU A 78 -6.82 -2.51 42.21
N LYS A 79 -5.85 -1.63 42.49
CA LYS A 79 -5.59 -0.44 41.66
C LYS A 79 -5.18 -0.81 40.24
N ALA A 80 -4.24 -1.75 40.07
CA ALA A 80 -3.81 -2.22 38.76
C ALA A 80 -4.96 -2.90 37.99
N ARG A 81 -5.81 -3.67 38.66
CA ARG A 81 -7.00 -4.27 38.04
C ARG A 81 -7.97 -3.22 37.51
N ASN A 82 -8.26 -2.18 38.29
CA ASN A 82 -9.15 -1.10 37.86
C ASN A 82 -8.56 -0.33 36.67
N GLU A 83 -7.25 -0.12 36.64
CA GLU A 83 -6.56 0.52 35.51
C GLU A 83 -6.70 -0.28 34.21
N ILE A 84 -6.52 -1.61 34.27
CA ILE A 84 -6.71 -2.52 33.13
C ILE A 84 -8.15 -2.44 32.62
N GLN A 85 -9.13 -2.48 33.53
CA GLN A 85 -10.54 -2.41 33.16
C GLN A 85 -10.90 -1.07 32.49
N LEU A 86 -10.43 0.06 33.05
CA LEU A 86 -10.63 1.37 32.43
C LEU A 86 -10.00 1.46 31.05
N THR A 87 -8.81 0.89 30.87
CA THR A 87 -8.12 0.87 29.58
C THR A 87 -8.90 0.05 28.55
N GLN A 88 -9.36 -1.14 28.92
CA GLN A 88 -10.05 -2.06 28.00
C GLN A 88 -11.48 -1.62 27.67
N GLU A 89 -12.24 -1.13 28.65
CA GLU A 89 -13.66 -0.78 28.46
C GLU A 89 -13.85 0.65 27.98
N LYS A 90 -13.04 1.60 28.50
CA LYS A 90 -13.22 3.03 28.25
C LYS A 90 -12.14 3.64 27.36
N LYS A 91 -11.17 2.84 26.90
CA LYS A 91 -10.03 3.31 26.10
C LYS A 91 -9.27 4.47 26.78
N GLN A 92 -9.17 4.44 28.12
CA GLN A 92 -8.58 5.52 28.92
C GLN A 92 -7.70 4.98 30.06
N ALA A 93 -6.61 5.68 30.35
CA ALA A 93 -5.85 5.47 31.58
C ALA A 93 -6.63 5.98 32.79
N GLY A 94 -6.47 5.31 33.93
CA GLY A 94 -7.05 5.75 35.19
C GLY A 94 -6.19 6.83 35.87
N THR A 95 -6.59 7.19 37.09
CA THR A 95 -5.92 8.23 37.90
C THR A 95 -5.34 7.70 39.21
N SER A 96 -5.49 6.40 39.48
CA SER A 96 -4.99 5.79 40.73
C SER A 96 -3.47 5.65 40.69
N GLU A 97 -2.78 6.05 41.76
CA GLU A 97 -1.32 5.94 41.86
C GLU A 97 -0.87 4.64 42.54
N PHE A 98 0.13 3.98 41.96
CA PHE A 98 0.79 2.78 42.49
C PHE A 98 2.20 2.61 41.87
N PRO A 99 3.12 1.85 42.50
CA PRO A 99 4.51 1.76 42.05
C PRO A 99 4.64 1.37 40.56
N GLY A 100 5.33 2.21 39.78
CA GLY A 100 5.61 1.97 38.36
C GLY A 100 4.57 2.48 37.36
N ILE A 101 3.38 2.91 37.80
CA ILE A 101 2.30 3.30 36.86
C ILE A 101 2.58 4.63 36.14
N SER A 102 3.19 5.60 36.83
CA SER A 102 3.41 6.94 36.27
C SER A 102 4.26 6.89 35.00
N ARG A 103 5.33 6.08 34.99
CA ARG A 103 6.18 5.85 33.82
C ARG A 103 5.40 5.20 32.66
N LEU A 104 4.53 4.24 32.94
CA LEU A 104 3.70 3.61 31.90
C LEU A 104 2.70 4.61 31.30
N ARG A 105 2.09 5.47 32.13
CA ARG A 105 1.17 6.53 31.67
C ARG A 105 1.89 7.59 30.84
N GLU A 106 3.09 8.01 31.25
CA GLU A 106 3.93 8.93 30.46
C GLU A 106 4.26 8.33 29.08
N THR A 107 4.60 7.03 29.04
CA THR A 107 4.88 6.32 27.79
C THR A 107 3.64 6.23 26.91
N LEU A 108 2.47 5.91 27.49
CA LEU A 108 1.20 5.89 26.78
C LEU A 108 0.84 7.27 26.22
N ALA A 109 0.95 8.32 27.04
CA ALA A 109 0.62 9.68 26.64
C ALA A 109 1.51 10.16 25.47
N SER A 110 2.82 9.92 25.55
CA SER A 110 3.76 10.26 24.48
C SER A 110 3.47 9.50 23.18
N ALA A 111 3.07 8.24 23.27
CA ALA A 111 2.76 7.45 22.09
C ALA A 111 1.42 7.86 21.44
N ILE A 112 0.41 8.19 22.24
CA ILE A 112 -0.85 8.78 21.73
C ILE A 112 -0.60 10.14 21.08
N GLU A 113 0.20 11.01 21.71
CA GLU A 113 0.56 12.32 21.15
C GLU A 113 1.27 12.17 19.79
N THR A 114 2.09 11.13 19.63
CA THR A 114 2.73 10.81 18.35
C THR A 114 1.69 10.44 17.28
N ILE A 115 0.75 9.56 17.60
CA ILE A 115 -0.33 9.17 16.67
C ILE A 115 -1.17 10.39 16.29
N ASP A 116 -1.57 11.20 17.26
CA ASP A 116 -2.37 12.41 17.05
C ASP A 116 -1.64 13.42 16.16
N THR A 117 -0.33 13.56 16.36
CA THR A 117 0.54 14.43 15.54
C THR A 117 0.64 13.93 14.12
N THR A 118 0.86 12.61 13.91
CA THR A 118 0.92 12.01 12.59
C THR A 118 -0.41 12.14 11.85
N GLU A 119 -1.54 11.85 12.50
CA GLU A 119 -2.88 12.03 11.91
C GLU A 119 -3.10 13.49 11.47
N ALA A 120 -2.76 14.46 12.32
CA ALA A 120 -2.88 15.88 12.01
C ALA A 120 -2.00 16.29 10.81
N GLN A 121 -0.76 15.80 10.75
CA GLN A 121 0.15 16.06 9.62
C GLN A 121 -0.38 15.45 8.32
N THR A 122 -0.89 14.22 8.35
CA THR A 122 -1.48 13.58 7.16
C THR A 122 -2.71 14.33 6.67
N PHE A 123 -3.57 14.83 7.57
CA PHE A 123 -4.69 15.69 7.18
C PHE A 123 -4.25 17.01 6.55
N ALA A 124 -3.18 17.63 7.05
CA ALA A 124 -2.62 18.83 6.43
C ALA A 124 -2.12 18.53 5.00
N VAL A 125 -1.42 17.41 4.78
CA VAL A 125 -0.99 16.98 3.44
C VAL A 125 -2.19 16.76 2.52
N LEU A 126 -3.24 16.10 3.02
CA LEU A 126 -4.47 15.88 2.26
C LEU A 126 -5.16 17.20 1.90
N ASP A 127 -5.25 18.17 2.83
CA ASP A 127 -5.82 19.49 2.54
C ASP A 127 -5.01 20.27 1.50
N GLY A 128 -3.68 20.20 1.54
CA GLY A 128 -2.83 20.79 0.51
C GLY A 128 -3.10 20.19 -0.88
N LYS A 129 -3.29 18.87 -0.97
CA LYS A 129 -3.66 18.19 -2.22
C LYS A 129 -5.06 18.61 -2.71
N LEU A 130 -6.02 18.74 -1.81
CA LEU A 130 -7.37 19.20 -2.16
C LEU A 130 -7.34 20.60 -2.78
N VAL A 131 -6.64 21.55 -2.16
CA VAL A 131 -6.48 22.91 -2.69
C VAL A 131 -5.89 22.87 -4.11
N ALA A 132 -4.81 22.10 -4.31
CA ALA A 132 -4.15 21.96 -5.61
C ALA A 132 -5.07 21.37 -6.71
N MET A 133 -6.03 20.51 -6.35
CA MET A 133 -7.02 19.96 -7.28
C MET A 133 -8.17 20.93 -7.58
N LEU A 134 -8.60 21.71 -6.58
CA LEU A 134 -9.72 22.64 -6.71
C LEU A 134 -9.37 23.95 -7.43
N GLU A 135 -8.14 24.45 -7.30
CA GLU A 135 -7.69 25.69 -7.97
C GLU A 135 -7.82 25.65 -9.52
N PRO A 136 -7.36 24.60 -10.22
CA PRO A 136 -7.57 24.47 -11.67
C PRO A 136 -9.05 24.41 -12.03
N LEU A 137 -9.86 23.70 -11.24
CA LEU A 137 -11.30 23.56 -11.46
C LEU A 137 -12.01 24.92 -11.30
N GLN A 138 -11.64 25.70 -10.29
CA GLN A 138 -12.16 27.06 -10.11
C GLN A 138 -11.87 27.94 -11.33
N LYS A 139 -10.62 27.91 -11.82
CA LYS A 139 -10.18 28.69 -12.99
C LYS A 139 -10.92 28.27 -14.27
N GLU A 140 -11.11 26.97 -14.45
CA GLU A 140 -11.88 26.39 -15.56
C GLU A 140 -13.32 26.90 -15.54
N LEU A 141 -14.03 26.72 -14.42
CA LEU A 141 -15.44 27.15 -14.26
C LEU A 141 -15.62 28.66 -14.45
N THR A 142 -14.66 29.46 -13.98
CA THR A 142 -14.65 30.92 -14.18
C THR A 142 -14.53 31.28 -15.66
N THR A 143 -13.66 30.59 -16.40
CA THR A 143 -13.44 30.83 -17.84
C THR A 143 -14.68 30.45 -18.66
N GLN A 144 -15.45 29.46 -18.20
CA GLN A 144 -16.71 29.04 -18.82
C GLN A 144 -17.91 29.93 -18.45
N GLY A 145 -17.75 30.91 -17.57
CA GLY A 145 -18.84 31.78 -17.09
C GLY A 145 -19.76 31.13 -16.05
N LYS A 146 -19.38 29.99 -15.46
CA LYS A 146 -20.13 29.27 -14.43
C LYS A 146 -19.81 29.79 -13.03
N LEU A 147 -20.21 31.04 -12.77
CA LEU A 147 -19.78 31.79 -11.59
C LEU A 147 -20.25 31.17 -10.26
N GLU A 148 -21.48 30.65 -10.20
CA GLU A 148 -22.01 30.03 -8.97
C GLU A 148 -21.22 28.77 -8.56
N GLU A 149 -20.88 27.91 -9.52
CA GLU A 149 -20.08 26.71 -9.27
C GLU A 149 -18.64 27.07 -8.88
N ALA A 150 -18.05 28.08 -9.54
CA ALA A 150 -16.73 28.58 -9.19
C ALA A 150 -16.68 29.19 -7.77
N LEU A 151 -17.77 29.83 -7.32
CA LEU A 151 -17.89 30.34 -5.95
C LEU A 151 -17.97 29.22 -4.91
N GLU A 152 -18.68 28.13 -5.20
CA GLU A 152 -18.69 26.98 -4.29
C GLU A 152 -17.32 26.31 -4.21
N VAL A 153 -16.62 26.12 -5.33
CA VAL A 153 -15.24 25.62 -5.33
C VAL A 153 -14.32 26.53 -4.51
N LYS A 154 -14.45 27.85 -4.67
CA LYS A 154 -13.69 28.83 -3.89
C LYS A 154 -13.92 28.67 -2.39
N LYS A 155 -15.17 28.50 -1.97
CA LYS A 155 -15.53 28.30 -0.56
C LYS A 155 -14.85 27.04 0.02
N GLN A 156 -14.75 25.97 -0.77
CA GLN A 156 -14.05 24.75 -0.35
C GLN A 156 -12.52 24.96 -0.25
N ILE A 157 -11.92 25.72 -1.18
CA ILE A 157 -10.50 26.12 -1.12
C ILE A 157 -10.23 26.95 0.14
N ASP A 158 -11.05 27.97 0.39
CA ASP A 158 -10.90 28.85 1.55
C ASP A 158 -11.01 28.05 2.86
N ALA A 159 -11.98 27.12 2.95
CA ALA A 159 -12.12 26.23 4.11
C ALA A 159 -10.92 25.29 4.31
N ALA A 160 -10.33 24.76 3.23
CA ALA A 160 -9.12 23.94 3.33
C ALA A 160 -7.89 24.76 3.76
N ASN A 161 -7.74 25.98 3.23
CA ASN A 161 -6.68 26.90 3.64
C ASN A 161 -6.82 27.37 5.10
N GLU A 162 -8.04 27.59 5.58
CA GLU A 162 -8.29 27.86 7.01
C GLU A 162 -7.84 26.69 7.90
N ARG A 163 -8.06 25.43 7.47
CA ARG A 163 -7.56 24.25 8.22
C ARG A 163 -6.04 24.16 8.22
N LEU A 164 -5.40 24.39 7.08
CA LEU A 164 -3.94 24.43 6.96
C LEU A 164 -3.31 25.50 7.85
N ASN A 165 -3.89 26.70 7.86
CA ASN A 165 -3.36 27.83 8.64
C ASN A 165 -3.73 27.76 10.12
N GLY A 166 -4.92 27.22 10.44
CA GLY A 166 -5.41 27.05 11.81
C GLY A 166 -4.64 26.02 12.62
N GLY A 167 -4.03 25.02 11.97
CA GLY A 167 -3.15 24.03 12.60
C GLY A 167 -1.75 24.55 12.96
N SER A 168 -1.36 25.74 12.49
CA SER A 168 0.02 26.22 12.54
C SER A 168 0.45 26.89 13.87
N ASN A 169 -0.44 26.95 14.87
CA ASN A 169 -0.14 27.68 16.11
C ASN A 169 0.56 26.87 17.24
N SER A 170 0.94 25.60 17.07
CA SER A 170 1.66 24.92 18.18
C SER A 170 2.51 23.67 17.90
N LEU A 171 2.78 23.22 16.66
CA LEU A 171 3.61 22.02 16.48
C LEU A 171 4.87 22.31 15.66
N PRO A 172 6.04 22.51 16.30
CA PRO A 172 7.30 22.44 15.59
C PRO A 172 7.46 21.02 15.04
N LEU A 173 7.75 20.91 13.74
CA LEU A 173 8.22 19.68 13.09
C LEU A 173 9.46 19.17 13.82
N THR A 174 9.28 18.34 14.84
CA THR A 174 10.37 17.80 15.67
C THR A 174 10.58 16.35 15.28
N ARG A 175 11.79 16.02 14.81
CA ARG A 175 12.26 14.66 14.54
C ARG A 175 12.05 13.77 15.76
N ILE A 176 11.38 12.64 15.58
CA ILE A 176 11.11 11.67 16.64
C ILE A 176 12.30 10.73 16.79
N GLY A 177 12.88 10.70 18.00
CA GLY A 177 14.01 9.85 18.37
C GLY A 177 13.59 8.45 18.87
N SER A 178 14.47 7.49 18.58
CA SER A 178 14.37 6.04 18.85
C SER A 178 14.17 5.65 20.32
N VAL A 179 13.23 4.74 20.60
CA VAL A 179 13.14 3.96 21.86
C VAL A 179 13.88 2.62 21.72
N VAL A 180 14.61 2.26 22.79
CA VAL A 180 15.52 1.11 22.87
C VAL A 180 14.79 -0.15 23.33
N SER A 181 14.95 -1.25 22.58
CA SER A 181 14.80 -2.62 23.09
C SER A 181 15.95 -3.46 22.52
N GLY A 182 16.54 -4.28 23.38
CA GLY A 182 17.81 -4.97 23.17
C GLY A 182 17.64 -6.36 22.55
N THR A 183 18.02 -6.45 21.29
CA THR A 183 18.75 -7.53 20.64
C THR A 183 19.85 -6.83 19.82
N ARG A 184 20.76 -7.53 19.12
CA ARG A 184 21.83 -6.88 18.34
C ARG A 184 21.22 -6.02 17.22
N LYS A 185 20.74 -4.82 17.55
CA LYS A 185 20.38 -3.77 16.60
C LYS A 185 21.63 -3.57 15.76
N LEU A 186 21.55 -3.83 14.46
CA LEU A 186 22.14 -2.83 13.60
C LEU A 186 21.42 -1.55 13.98
N ASP A 187 22.09 -0.68 14.73
CA ASP A 187 21.66 0.69 14.91
C ASP A 187 21.74 1.32 13.51
N LEU A 188 20.70 1.08 12.71
CA LEU A 188 20.53 1.73 11.43
C LEU A 188 20.41 3.21 11.76
N VAL A 189 21.45 3.94 11.36
CA VAL A 189 21.50 5.38 11.50
C VAL A 189 20.44 5.93 10.56
N ASP A 190 19.53 6.74 11.09
CA ASP A 190 18.64 7.54 10.24
C ASP A 190 19.56 8.46 9.42
N LYS A 191 19.61 8.25 8.11
CA LYS A 191 20.52 8.99 7.24
C LYS A 191 19.93 10.38 7.02
N GLU A 192 20.67 11.42 7.45
CA GLU A 192 20.21 12.80 7.27
C GLU A 192 20.03 13.15 5.78
N PHE A 193 18.86 13.71 5.50
CA PHE A 193 18.16 13.73 4.22
C PHE A 193 18.77 14.59 3.10
N GLU A 194 19.62 15.57 3.43
CA GLU A 194 20.04 16.58 2.46
C GLU A 194 20.97 16.03 1.36
N ASN A 195 21.48 14.81 1.51
CA ASN A 195 22.40 14.18 0.55
C ASN A 195 21.92 12.81 0.01
N SER A 196 20.67 12.41 0.25
CA SER A 196 20.15 11.13 -0.29
C SER A 196 19.71 11.29 -1.75
N LEU A 197 20.17 10.38 -2.62
CA LEU A 197 19.78 10.35 -4.04
C LEU A 197 18.26 10.26 -4.23
N LEU A 198 17.54 9.64 -3.30
CA LEU A 198 16.08 9.44 -3.37
C LEU A 198 15.28 10.75 -3.34
N HIS A 199 15.85 11.86 -2.87
CA HIS A 199 15.21 13.18 -2.91
C HIS A 199 15.42 13.96 -4.22
N SER A 200 16.27 13.46 -5.11
CA SER A 200 16.48 14.11 -6.40
C SER A 200 15.19 14.06 -7.22
N THR A 201 14.64 15.22 -7.54
CA THR A 201 13.60 15.34 -8.57
C THR A 201 14.18 15.27 -9.98
N ALA A 202 15.51 15.31 -10.11
CA ALA A 202 16.20 15.18 -11.39
C ALA A 202 16.31 13.70 -11.76
N LEU A 203 16.13 13.44 -13.06
CA LEU A 203 16.31 12.13 -13.67
C LEU A 203 17.73 11.62 -13.45
N PHE A 204 17.88 10.41 -12.91
CA PHE A 204 19.18 9.81 -12.68
C PHE A 204 19.42 8.69 -13.70
N THR A 205 20.54 8.72 -14.43
CA THR A 205 20.87 7.71 -15.46
C THR A 205 22.17 6.94 -15.17
N GLY A 206 22.65 6.99 -13.92
CA GLY A 206 23.85 6.28 -13.49
C GLY A 206 23.55 5.02 -12.71
N ASP A 207 24.61 4.42 -12.19
CA ASP A 207 24.53 3.31 -11.23
C ASP A 207 24.72 3.86 -9.81
N GLU A 208 23.84 3.45 -8.90
CA GLU A 208 23.90 3.82 -7.49
C GLU A 208 23.66 2.59 -6.62
N THR A 209 24.37 2.52 -5.50
CA THR A 209 24.06 1.59 -4.41
C THR A 209 23.78 2.39 -3.14
N LEU A 210 22.61 2.20 -2.55
CA LEU A 210 22.30 2.84 -1.27
C LEU A 210 23.14 2.23 -0.15
N GLU A 211 23.53 3.06 0.81
CA GLU A 211 24.12 2.58 2.05
C GLU A 211 23.03 1.99 2.97
N PRO A 212 23.31 0.93 3.76
CA PRO A 212 22.36 0.46 4.75
C PRO A 212 21.91 1.57 5.70
N GLY A 213 20.62 1.64 5.98
CA GLY A 213 20.02 2.75 6.72
C GLY A 213 18.51 2.86 6.56
N ARG A 214 17.93 3.83 7.26
CA ARG A 214 16.51 4.18 7.10
C ARG A 214 16.35 5.35 6.14
N TYR A 215 15.38 5.22 5.25
CA TYR A 215 15.01 6.20 4.24
C TYR A 215 13.51 6.49 4.37
N HIS A 216 13.13 7.77 4.47
CA HIS A 216 11.73 8.20 4.52
C HIS A 216 11.53 9.54 3.77
N ASP A 217 10.32 10.11 3.77
CA ASP A 217 10.00 11.48 3.32
C ASP A 217 10.38 11.91 1.89
N PHE A 218 10.73 11.00 0.98
CA PHE A 218 10.95 11.34 -0.43
C PHE A 218 9.67 11.20 -1.25
N THR A 219 9.41 12.16 -2.15
CA THR A 219 8.19 12.14 -2.96
C THR A 219 8.29 11.13 -4.10
N LYS A 220 9.38 11.20 -4.86
CA LYS A 220 9.58 10.42 -6.09
C LYS A 220 11.07 10.39 -6.47
N PHE A 221 11.58 9.20 -6.74
CA PHE A 221 12.87 8.95 -7.37
C PHE A 221 12.64 8.30 -8.75
N GLU A 222 13.31 8.81 -9.79
CA GLU A 222 13.20 8.28 -11.16
C GLU A 222 14.58 7.94 -11.74
N LEU A 223 14.72 6.69 -12.18
CA LEU A 223 15.94 6.10 -12.70
C LEU A 223 15.78 5.76 -14.18
N GLY A 224 16.76 6.14 -15.00
CA GLY A 224 16.84 5.87 -16.44
C GLY A 224 16.04 6.86 -17.29
N ASP A 225 16.33 6.91 -18.60
CA ASP A 225 15.66 7.81 -19.54
C ASP A 225 15.37 7.11 -20.88
N HIS A 226 14.09 6.94 -21.19
CA HIS A 226 13.63 6.42 -22.48
C HIS A 226 13.68 7.40 -23.66
N SER A 227 13.93 8.69 -23.42
CA SER A 227 13.89 9.73 -24.45
C SER A 227 15.15 9.80 -25.30
N ILE A 228 16.19 9.06 -24.94
CA ILE A 228 17.52 9.19 -25.55
C ILE A 228 17.82 7.96 -26.42
N GLU A 229 18.35 8.21 -27.63
CA GLU A 229 18.40 7.25 -28.74
C GLU A 229 19.31 6.03 -28.53
N ASP A 230 20.34 6.15 -27.68
CA ASP A 230 21.28 5.06 -27.39
C ASP A 230 20.90 4.32 -26.09
N ARG A 231 20.44 3.06 -26.25
CA ARG A 231 19.83 2.27 -25.18
C ARG A 231 20.84 1.57 -24.27
N ASP A 232 22.03 1.26 -24.78
CA ASP A 232 23.04 0.51 -24.04
C ASP A 232 23.86 1.40 -23.09
N GLU A 233 23.86 2.72 -23.31
CA GLU A 233 24.56 3.70 -22.47
C GLU A 233 23.72 4.23 -21.28
N LYS A 234 22.47 3.77 -21.08
CA LYS A 234 21.47 4.48 -20.23
C LYS A 234 20.64 3.64 -19.29
N THR A 235 20.94 2.35 -19.16
CA THR A 235 20.34 1.56 -18.09
C THR A 235 20.98 1.96 -16.78
N GLY A 236 20.37 2.90 -16.05
CA GLY A 236 20.76 3.15 -14.67
C GLY A 236 20.42 1.93 -13.81
N VAL A 237 21.31 1.60 -12.88
CA VAL A 237 21.10 0.54 -11.90
C VAL A 237 20.96 1.15 -10.50
N LEU A 238 19.85 0.89 -9.80
CA LEU A 238 19.74 1.19 -8.37
C LEU A 238 19.80 -0.12 -7.60
N THR A 239 20.81 -0.23 -6.73
CA THR A 239 20.95 -1.33 -5.80
C THR A 239 20.56 -0.88 -4.39
N ILE A 240 19.65 -1.61 -3.76
CA ILE A 240 19.23 -1.42 -2.37
C ILE A 240 19.67 -2.67 -1.61
N PRO A 241 20.82 -2.63 -0.92
CA PRO A 241 21.40 -3.80 -0.27
C PRO A 241 20.70 -4.14 1.05
N ASP A 242 21.11 -5.26 1.64
CA ASP A 242 20.62 -5.72 2.94
C ASP A 242 20.77 -4.63 4.02
N GLY A 243 19.79 -4.56 4.92
CA GLY A 243 19.75 -3.58 6.00
C GLY A 243 19.25 -2.19 5.61
N CYS A 244 18.60 -2.05 4.45
CA CYS A 244 17.83 -0.85 4.13
C CYS A 244 16.36 -0.98 4.60
N GLU A 245 15.86 0.08 5.22
CA GLU A 245 14.42 0.25 5.49
C GLU A 245 13.94 1.50 4.75
N ILE A 246 12.94 1.36 3.86
CA ILE A 246 12.41 2.45 3.04
C ILE A 246 10.93 2.63 3.31
N TYR A 247 10.56 3.82 3.78
CA TYR A 247 9.21 4.17 4.17
C TYR A 247 8.67 5.27 3.27
N GLN A 248 7.50 5.01 2.69
CA GLN A 248 6.74 5.97 1.89
C GLN A 248 7.51 6.46 0.65
N GLY A 249 6.80 7.16 -0.24
CA GLY A 249 7.39 7.71 -1.46
C GLY A 249 7.21 6.81 -2.66
N ALA A 250 8.05 7.01 -3.68
CA ALA A 250 7.91 6.30 -4.93
C ALA A 250 9.24 6.13 -5.68
N ILE A 251 9.51 4.93 -6.18
CA ILE A 251 10.68 4.60 -6.99
C ILE A 251 10.21 4.15 -8.38
N PHE A 252 10.70 4.83 -9.41
CA PHE A 252 10.34 4.58 -10.80
C PHE A 252 11.56 4.20 -11.63
N GLY A 253 11.50 3.04 -12.29
CA GLY A 253 12.47 2.66 -13.30
C GLY A 253 11.96 2.92 -14.71
N ASN A 254 12.73 3.62 -15.51
CA ASN A 254 12.44 3.95 -16.90
C ASN A 254 13.61 3.54 -17.80
N VAL A 255 13.55 2.33 -18.37
CA VAL A 255 14.73 1.65 -18.95
C VAL A 255 15.80 1.46 -17.88
N ALA A 256 15.43 0.87 -16.74
CA ALA A 256 16.30 0.79 -15.57
C ALA A 256 16.31 -0.59 -14.91
N LYS A 257 17.32 -0.86 -14.09
CA LYS A 257 17.41 -2.08 -13.28
C LYS A 257 17.36 -1.71 -11.80
N LEU A 258 16.37 -2.24 -11.09
CA LEU A 258 16.25 -2.13 -9.65
C LEU A 258 16.61 -3.48 -9.03
N ALA A 259 17.61 -3.51 -8.15
CA ALA A 259 18.08 -4.73 -7.49
C ALA A 259 18.00 -4.56 -5.97
N PHE A 260 17.07 -5.25 -5.33
CA PHE A 260 16.79 -5.15 -3.90
C PHE A 260 17.18 -6.45 -3.20
N SER A 261 17.85 -6.36 -2.05
CA SER A 261 18.18 -7.54 -1.25
C SER A 261 18.03 -7.26 0.24
N GLY A 262 17.49 -8.22 1.01
CA GLY A 262 17.48 -8.15 2.48
C GLY A 262 16.83 -6.88 3.07
N SER A 263 15.94 -6.25 2.31
CA SER A 263 15.44 -4.90 2.61
C SER A 263 13.97 -4.91 2.99
N PHE A 264 13.58 -3.89 3.76
CA PHE A 264 12.20 -3.66 4.17
C PHE A 264 11.64 -2.42 3.46
N PHE A 265 10.47 -2.57 2.86
CA PHE A 265 9.75 -1.50 2.17
C PHE A 265 8.35 -1.39 2.74
N HIS A 266 7.92 -0.17 3.08
CA HIS A 266 6.62 0.11 3.65
C HIS A 266 5.94 1.30 2.98
N ASP A 267 4.68 1.16 2.58
CA ASP A 267 3.88 2.21 1.92
C ASP A 267 4.55 2.81 0.66
N LEU A 268 5.37 2.00 -0.04
CA LEU A 268 6.13 2.47 -1.20
C LEU A 268 5.39 2.23 -2.51
N GLN A 269 5.43 3.20 -3.42
CA GLN A 269 4.99 3.00 -4.80
C GLN A 269 6.19 2.61 -5.68
N LEU A 270 6.15 1.39 -6.23
CA LEU A 270 7.15 0.89 -7.16
C LEU A 270 6.56 0.92 -8.57
N GLY A 271 7.17 1.71 -9.45
CA GLY A 271 6.75 1.82 -10.83
C GLY A 271 7.83 1.39 -11.80
N GLN A 272 7.42 0.69 -12.87
CA GLN A 272 8.33 0.29 -13.95
C GLN A 272 7.72 0.67 -15.29
N ASN A 273 8.48 1.40 -16.09
CA ASN A 273 8.17 1.69 -17.49
C ASN A 273 8.93 0.71 -18.41
N LEU A 274 8.87 0.97 -19.71
CA LEU A 274 9.42 0.15 -20.78
C LEU A 274 10.84 -0.37 -20.48
N HIS A 275 11.02 -1.68 -20.62
CA HIS A 275 12.30 -2.40 -20.50
C HIS A 275 12.95 -2.33 -19.12
N SER A 276 12.24 -1.85 -18.11
CA SER A 276 12.78 -1.87 -16.76
C SER A 276 12.54 -3.20 -16.05
N ASP A 277 13.52 -3.60 -15.27
CA ASP A 277 13.57 -4.86 -14.52
C ASP A 277 13.68 -4.54 -13.02
N LEU A 278 12.82 -5.15 -12.20
CA LEU A 278 12.97 -5.21 -10.75
C LEU A 278 13.31 -6.64 -10.34
N THR A 279 14.39 -6.80 -9.59
CA THR A 279 14.73 -8.05 -8.90
C THR A 279 14.78 -7.80 -7.40
N ALA A 280 14.05 -8.61 -6.63
CA ALA A 280 14.05 -8.56 -5.18
C ALA A 280 14.33 -9.94 -4.61
N ASP A 281 15.33 -10.02 -3.73
CA ASP A 281 15.78 -11.25 -3.09
C ASP A 281 15.73 -11.10 -1.56
N THR A 282 14.90 -11.91 -0.91
CA THR A 282 14.76 -11.91 0.56
C THR A 282 14.31 -10.53 1.10
N CYS A 283 13.35 -9.91 0.43
CA CYS A 283 12.80 -8.60 0.82
C CYS A 283 11.39 -8.71 1.41
N VAL A 284 11.01 -7.70 2.18
CA VAL A 284 9.64 -7.54 2.69
C VAL A 284 9.03 -6.28 2.09
N PHE A 285 7.87 -6.44 1.49
CA PHE A 285 7.05 -5.37 0.92
C PHE A 285 5.72 -5.31 1.67
N ASP A 286 5.59 -4.32 2.53
CA ASP A 286 4.41 -4.12 3.36
C ASP A 286 3.60 -2.94 2.82
N HIS A 287 2.36 -3.19 2.40
CA HIS A 287 1.46 -2.19 1.81
C HIS A 287 2.05 -1.44 0.60
N CYS A 288 2.97 -2.07 -0.13
CA CYS A 288 3.60 -1.48 -1.32
C CYS A 288 2.75 -1.68 -2.59
N LEU A 289 2.62 -0.62 -3.38
CA LEU A 289 1.90 -0.64 -4.65
C LEU A 289 2.85 -0.86 -5.83
N PHE A 290 2.60 -1.88 -6.63
CA PHE A 290 3.36 -2.17 -7.85
C PHE A 290 2.58 -1.70 -9.08
N ARG A 291 3.24 -1.00 -10.01
CA ARG A 291 2.56 -0.55 -11.23
C ARG A 291 3.45 -0.52 -12.46
N LYS A 292 2.85 -0.86 -13.61
CA LYS A 292 3.42 -0.52 -14.90
C LYS A 292 3.11 0.94 -15.20
N GLU A 293 4.15 1.72 -15.47
CA GLU A 293 4.05 3.12 -15.86
C GLU A 293 4.20 3.33 -17.38
N GLY A 294 3.82 4.52 -17.83
CA GLY A 294 4.01 4.98 -19.21
C GLY A 294 3.05 4.37 -20.23
N GLY A 295 3.04 4.95 -21.43
CA GLY A 295 2.15 4.54 -22.53
C GLY A 295 2.72 3.47 -23.47
N TRP A 296 3.94 2.99 -23.23
CA TRP A 296 4.65 2.12 -24.17
C TRP A 296 4.35 0.63 -23.94
N PHE A 297 4.26 -0.11 -25.04
CA PHE A 297 3.85 -1.50 -25.07
C PHE A 297 4.90 -2.34 -25.80
N ALA A 298 5.49 -3.31 -25.10
CA ALA A 298 6.35 -4.36 -25.67
C ALA A 298 5.74 -5.73 -25.36
N ARG A 299 6.47 -6.83 -25.60
CA ARG A 299 6.00 -8.17 -25.20
C ARG A 299 5.84 -8.29 -23.68
N VAL A 300 6.77 -7.70 -22.93
CA VAL A 300 6.71 -7.53 -21.47
C VAL A 300 7.32 -6.17 -21.16
N SER A 301 6.47 -5.15 -20.97
CA SER A 301 6.95 -3.77 -20.76
C SER A 301 7.66 -3.58 -19.43
N SER A 302 7.16 -4.20 -18.36
CA SER A 302 7.73 -4.15 -17.00
C SER A 302 7.93 -5.57 -16.46
N ARG A 303 9.09 -5.83 -15.86
CA ARG A 303 9.50 -7.16 -15.40
C ARG A 303 9.80 -7.13 -13.91
N TRP A 304 9.26 -8.10 -13.20
CA TRP A 304 9.31 -8.17 -11.74
C TRP A 304 9.70 -9.58 -11.31
N ILE A 305 10.75 -9.68 -10.53
CA ILE A 305 11.30 -10.94 -10.01
C ILE A 305 11.33 -10.84 -8.49
N PHE A 306 10.65 -11.78 -7.82
CA PHE A 306 10.59 -11.90 -6.37
C PHE A 306 11.05 -13.29 -5.99
N ASN A 307 12.18 -13.37 -5.27
CA ASN A 307 12.69 -14.62 -4.74
C ASN A 307 12.72 -14.54 -3.22
N ASN A 308 12.11 -15.53 -2.56
CA ASN A 308 12.09 -15.60 -1.10
C ASN A 308 11.54 -14.32 -0.42
N CYS A 309 10.56 -13.64 -1.02
CA CYS A 309 10.05 -12.37 -0.49
C CYS A 309 8.77 -12.56 0.34
N LEU A 310 8.43 -11.57 1.17
CA LEU A 310 7.11 -11.40 1.75
C LEU A 310 6.44 -10.17 1.13
N ILE A 311 5.22 -10.32 0.63
CA ILE A 311 4.41 -9.23 0.08
C ILE A 311 3.08 -9.21 0.83
N SER A 312 2.75 -8.08 1.45
CA SER A 312 1.59 -7.95 2.35
C SER A 312 0.71 -6.75 2.00
N GLY A 313 -0.60 -6.94 2.12
CA GLY A 313 -1.62 -5.88 2.06
C GLY A 313 -2.00 -5.43 0.65
N SER A 314 -1.04 -5.15 -0.23
CA SER A 314 -1.31 -4.68 -1.59
C SER A 314 -0.38 -5.29 -2.63
N PHE A 315 -0.81 -5.24 -3.89
CA PHE A 315 -0.04 -5.74 -5.03
C PHE A 315 -0.27 -4.88 -6.29
N PHE A 316 -0.27 -5.45 -7.48
CA PHE A 316 -0.62 -4.73 -8.70
C PHE A 316 -2.07 -4.25 -8.68
N SER A 317 -2.32 -3.03 -9.16
CA SER A 317 -3.68 -2.50 -9.35
C SER A 317 -4.23 -2.75 -10.76
N ASP A 318 -3.36 -2.83 -11.77
CA ASP A 318 -3.69 -3.21 -13.14
C ASP A 318 -2.54 -4.05 -13.71
N TRP A 319 -2.86 -5.28 -14.14
CA TRP A 319 -1.89 -6.18 -14.73
C TRP A 319 -2.53 -7.08 -15.80
N ARG A 320 -1.90 -7.10 -16.97
CA ARG A 320 -2.37 -7.85 -18.13
C ARG A 320 -1.18 -8.27 -18.99
N LYS A 321 -1.39 -9.31 -19.79
CA LYS A 321 -0.39 -9.81 -20.74
C LYS A 321 0.06 -8.68 -21.67
N GLY A 322 1.37 -8.63 -21.94
CA GLY A 322 1.99 -7.55 -22.72
C GLY A 322 2.53 -6.41 -21.86
N LEU A 323 1.94 -6.14 -20.69
CA LEU A 323 2.37 -5.02 -19.83
C LEU A 323 3.31 -5.46 -18.72
N VAL A 324 2.93 -6.52 -18.02
CA VAL A 324 3.55 -6.95 -16.78
C VAL A 324 3.98 -8.39 -16.92
N GLY A 325 5.24 -8.67 -16.56
CA GLY A 325 5.78 -10.01 -16.41
C GLY A 325 6.23 -10.19 -14.96
N VAL A 326 5.77 -11.27 -14.34
CA VAL A 326 6.06 -11.57 -12.93
C VAL A 326 6.67 -12.95 -12.82
N GLN A 327 7.75 -13.03 -12.05
CA GLN A 327 8.34 -14.26 -11.59
C GLN A 327 8.44 -14.22 -10.07
N ALA A 328 7.57 -14.95 -9.39
CA ALA A 328 7.59 -15.12 -7.94
C ALA A 328 7.97 -16.57 -7.59
N ARG A 329 9.04 -16.73 -6.83
CA ARG A 329 9.52 -18.03 -6.34
C ARG A 329 9.72 -17.98 -4.85
N GLU A 330 9.23 -19.01 -4.16
CA GLU A 330 9.38 -19.13 -2.70
C GLU A 330 8.89 -17.86 -1.98
N THR A 331 7.92 -17.16 -2.56
CA THR A 331 7.42 -15.89 -2.03
C THR A 331 6.12 -16.13 -1.28
N THR A 332 5.94 -15.43 -0.16
CA THR A 332 4.68 -15.42 0.58
C THR A 332 3.90 -14.16 0.26
N PHE A 333 2.63 -14.32 -0.09
CA PHE A 333 1.65 -13.26 -0.29
C PHE A 333 0.64 -13.30 0.85
N GLU A 334 0.37 -12.17 1.49
CA GLU A 334 -0.44 -12.12 2.70
C GLU A 334 -1.49 -11.01 2.64
N GLY A 335 -2.76 -11.38 2.84
CA GLY A 335 -3.86 -10.41 2.97
C GLY A 335 -4.13 -9.59 1.71
N ILE A 336 -3.76 -10.11 0.54
CA ILE A 336 -3.90 -9.41 -0.75
C ILE A 336 -5.22 -9.78 -1.44
N ASP A 337 -5.96 -8.77 -1.90
CA ASP A 337 -7.04 -8.93 -2.90
C ASP A 337 -6.46 -8.77 -4.31
N PHE A 338 -6.19 -9.90 -4.98
CA PHE A 338 -5.59 -9.88 -6.30
C PHE A 338 -6.62 -9.48 -7.36
N PRO A 339 -6.32 -8.50 -8.24
CA PRO A 339 -7.17 -8.23 -9.38
C PRO A 339 -7.04 -9.33 -10.45
N SER A 340 -8.10 -9.49 -11.24
CA SER A 340 -8.10 -10.32 -12.44
C SER A 340 -6.91 -10.02 -13.35
N PHE A 341 -6.22 -11.05 -13.83
CA PHE A 341 -5.18 -10.88 -14.84
C PHE A 341 -5.76 -10.96 -16.24
N GLY A 342 -5.50 -9.93 -17.05
CA GLY A 342 -5.98 -9.88 -18.42
C GLY A 342 -5.10 -10.69 -19.37
N PHE A 343 -5.56 -11.86 -19.81
CA PHE A 343 -4.95 -12.59 -20.94
C PHE A 343 -5.35 -11.98 -22.28
N LYS A 344 -4.51 -12.13 -23.31
CA LYS A 344 -4.78 -11.53 -24.63
C LYS A 344 -5.63 -12.44 -25.50
N GLU A 345 -5.30 -13.73 -25.55
CA GLU A 345 -5.93 -14.71 -26.44
C GLU A 345 -6.31 -15.97 -25.67
N ASP A 346 -5.38 -16.92 -25.56
CA ASP A 346 -5.60 -18.22 -24.92
C ASP A 346 -4.88 -18.27 -23.58
N ALA A 347 -5.63 -18.11 -22.49
CA ALA A 347 -5.07 -18.07 -21.14
C ALA A 347 -4.27 -19.35 -20.82
N GLY A 348 -4.70 -20.52 -21.31
CA GLY A 348 -3.99 -21.78 -21.07
C GLY A 348 -2.60 -21.85 -21.71
N LYS A 349 -2.41 -21.16 -22.84
CA LYS A 349 -1.09 -21.02 -23.48
C LYS A 349 -0.27 -19.89 -22.87
N GLU A 350 -0.91 -18.84 -22.38
CA GLU A 350 -0.21 -17.65 -21.86
C GLU A 350 0.34 -17.84 -20.44
N VAL A 351 -0.25 -18.74 -19.65
CA VAL A 351 0.23 -19.07 -18.28
C VAL A 351 1.50 -19.91 -18.25
N ILE A 352 1.91 -20.51 -19.37
CA ILE A 352 3.18 -21.25 -19.48
C ILE A 352 4.33 -20.37 -20.02
N ASP A 353 4.10 -19.07 -20.19
CA ASP A 353 5.13 -18.13 -20.64
C ASP A 353 6.14 -17.86 -19.51
N ASP A 354 7.42 -17.72 -19.85
CA ASP A 354 8.51 -17.59 -18.88
C ASP A 354 8.39 -16.36 -17.95
N TRP A 355 7.54 -15.39 -18.28
CA TRP A 355 7.24 -14.21 -17.47
C TRP A 355 5.92 -14.31 -16.70
N TRP A 356 5.38 -15.51 -16.55
CA TRP A 356 4.26 -15.83 -15.70
C TRP A 356 4.62 -17.01 -14.80
N VAL A 357 5.40 -16.74 -13.75
CA VAL A 357 5.87 -17.80 -12.85
C VAL A 357 5.43 -17.51 -11.42
N TYR A 358 4.68 -18.43 -10.85
CA TYR A 358 4.36 -18.50 -9.43
C TYR A 358 4.67 -19.91 -8.97
N GLU A 359 5.84 -20.10 -8.40
CA GLU A 359 6.38 -21.42 -8.11
C GLU A 359 6.76 -21.52 -6.63
N ARG A 360 6.21 -22.53 -5.93
CA ARG A 360 6.44 -22.74 -4.50
C ARG A 360 6.12 -21.51 -3.65
N CYS A 361 5.10 -20.76 -4.01
CA CYS A 361 4.63 -19.62 -3.23
C CYS A 361 3.63 -20.05 -2.15
N VAL A 362 3.48 -19.24 -1.10
CA VAL A 362 2.37 -19.35 -0.13
C VAL A 362 1.46 -18.16 -0.31
N PHE A 363 0.17 -18.39 -0.41
CA PHE A 363 -0.85 -17.34 -0.38
C PHE A 363 -1.63 -17.51 0.92
N ARG A 364 -1.65 -16.50 1.78
CA ARG A 364 -2.33 -16.54 3.07
C ARG A 364 -3.36 -15.44 3.18
N ASN A 365 -4.60 -15.80 3.55
CA ASN A 365 -5.70 -14.83 3.69
C ASN A 365 -5.95 -13.99 2.43
N CYS A 366 -5.57 -14.51 1.25
CA CYS A 366 -5.71 -13.81 -0.03
C CYS A 366 -7.07 -14.07 -0.68
N ARG A 367 -7.54 -13.11 -1.47
CA ARG A 367 -8.60 -13.31 -2.45
C ARG A 367 -7.95 -13.50 -3.83
N ILE A 368 -8.10 -14.69 -4.41
CA ILE A 368 -7.33 -15.14 -5.59
C ILE A 368 -8.27 -15.35 -6.78
N PRO A 369 -8.09 -14.60 -7.89
CA PRO A 369 -8.86 -14.80 -9.11
C PRO A 369 -8.42 -16.04 -9.88
N GLU A 370 -9.35 -16.62 -10.63
CA GLU A 370 -9.11 -17.81 -11.45
C GLU A 370 -7.97 -17.62 -12.45
N SER A 371 -7.84 -16.43 -13.03
CA SER A 371 -6.73 -16.06 -13.92
C SER A 371 -5.34 -16.19 -13.28
N LEU A 372 -5.22 -16.02 -11.96
CA LEU A 372 -3.98 -16.28 -11.23
C LEU A 372 -3.84 -17.77 -10.90
N LEU A 373 -4.92 -18.42 -10.47
CA LEU A 373 -4.93 -19.84 -10.07
C LEU A 373 -4.38 -20.76 -11.16
N ILE A 374 -4.76 -20.53 -12.41
CA ILE A 374 -4.38 -21.43 -13.52
C ILE A 374 -2.88 -21.44 -13.86
N GLY A 375 -2.10 -20.50 -13.31
CA GLY A 375 -0.64 -20.45 -13.48
C GLY A 375 0.16 -20.85 -12.23
N LEU A 376 -0.48 -21.27 -11.14
CA LEU A 376 0.22 -21.64 -9.92
C LEU A 376 0.88 -23.01 -10.06
N THR A 377 2.14 -23.12 -9.65
CA THR A 377 2.92 -24.37 -9.66
C THR A 377 3.46 -24.66 -8.27
N ASP A 378 3.07 -25.79 -7.68
CA ASP A 378 3.54 -26.22 -6.35
C ASP A 378 3.30 -25.16 -5.24
N CYS A 379 2.26 -24.32 -5.39
CA CYS A 379 1.91 -23.28 -4.43
C CYS A 379 0.92 -23.77 -3.38
N VAL A 380 0.96 -23.15 -2.20
CA VAL A 380 0.07 -23.45 -1.07
C VAL A 380 -0.89 -22.30 -0.84
N LEU A 381 -2.17 -22.64 -0.65
CA LEU A 381 -3.26 -21.74 -0.29
C LEU A 381 -3.62 -21.94 1.18
N GLU A 382 -3.50 -20.90 1.99
CA GLU A 382 -3.80 -20.89 3.42
C GLU A 382 -4.93 -19.89 3.68
N ASP A 383 -6.13 -20.41 3.98
CA ASP A 383 -7.32 -19.61 4.28
C ASP A 383 -7.68 -18.57 3.19
N CYS A 384 -7.47 -18.93 1.92
CA CYS A 384 -7.78 -18.09 0.77
C CYS A 384 -9.25 -18.21 0.31
N THR A 385 -9.73 -17.15 -0.33
CA THR A 385 -11.01 -17.15 -1.08
C THR A 385 -10.73 -17.19 -2.57
N LEU A 386 -11.30 -18.16 -3.28
CA LEU A 386 -11.15 -18.29 -4.73
C LEU A 386 -12.29 -17.57 -5.46
N VAL A 387 -11.94 -16.81 -6.49
CA VAL A 387 -12.90 -15.99 -7.25
C VAL A 387 -13.03 -16.55 -8.67
N PRO A 388 -14.21 -17.07 -9.06
CA PRO A 388 -14.43 -17.59 -10.40
C PRO A 388 -14.46 -16.47 -11.44
N GLU A 389 -13.95 -16.75 -12.64
CA GLU A 389 -13.87 -15.77 -13.74
C GLU A 389 -14.17 -16.40 -15.09
N THR A 390 -14.71 -15.66 -16.05
CA THR A 390 -14.84 -16.19 -17.42
C THR A 390 -13.55 -15.99 -18.19
N LEU A 391 -12.81 -17.07 -18.44
CA LEU A 391 -11.52 -17.04 -19.15
C LEU A 391 -11.63 -17.67 -20.54
N ALA A 392 -10.91 -17.11 -21.51
CA ALA A 392 -10.77 -17.72 -22.83
C ALA A 392 -9.67 -18.79 -22.79
N ILE A 393 -10.07 -20.06 -22.60
CA ILE A 393 -9.14 -21.20 -22.46
C ILE A 393 -9.39 -22.22 -23.57
N ALA A 394 -8.52 -22.20 -24.58
CA ALA A 394 -8.52 -23.17 -25.67
C ALA A 394 -7.52 -24.30 -25.43
N THR A 395 -6.35 -23.99 -24.85
CA THR A 395 -5.34 -24.98 -24.48
C THR A 395 -5.69 -25.59 -23.12
N PRO A 396 -5.80 -26.93 -23.01
CA PRO A 396 -6.06 -27.59 -21.73
C PRO A 396 -5.01 -27.29 -20.65
N VAL A 397 -5.48 -26.94 -19.46
CA VAL A 397 -4.65 -26.68 -18.27
C VAL A 397 -5.07 -27.63 -17.16
N LYS A 398 -4.08 -28.29 -16.55
CA LYS A 398 -4.26 -29.03 -15.31
C LYS A 398 -3.53 -28.32 -14.18
N VAL A 399 -4.25 -27.99 -13.12
CA VAL A 399 -3.75 -27.22 -11.99
C VAL A 399 -3.85 -28.09 -10.74
N THR A 400 -2.72 -28.29 -10.06
CA THR A 400 -2.72 -28.91 -8.72
C THR A 400 -2.59 -27.82 -7.67
N LEU A 401 -3.63 -27.64 -6.87
CA LEU A 401 -3.67 -26.65 -5.80
C LEU A 401 -3.39 -27.35 -4.47
N TYR A 402 -2.37 -26.88 -3.76
CA TYR A 402 -2.10 -27.36 -2.41
C TYR A 402 -2.75 -26.43 -1.40
N PHE A 403 -3.28 -26.97 -0.31
CA PHE A 403 -3.89 -26.16 0.74
C PHE A 403 -3.36 -26.50 2.14
N ARG A 404 -3.31 -25.48 2.99
CA ARG A 404 -3.04 -25.56 4.42
C ARG A 404 -4.24 -24.98 5.17
N GLY A 405 -4.71 -25.65 6.22
CA GLY A 405 -5.89 -25.23 6.96
C GLY A 405 -7.18 -25.62 6.24
N ARG A 406 -8.05 -24.66 5.96
CA ARG A 406 -9.35 -24.92 5.30
C ARG A 406 -9.15 -25.27 3.82
N GLU A 407 -9.75 -26.37 3.38
CA GLU A 407 -9.83 -26.71 1.95
C GLU A 407 -10.65 -25.64 1.21
N PRO A 408 -10.08 -24.96 0.19
CA PRO A 408 -10.80 -23.96 -0.56
C PRO A 408 -11.81 -24.62 -1.51
N GLU A 409 -12.95 -23.97 -1.72
CA GLU A 409 -13.90 -24.38 -2.75
C GLU A 409 -13.33 -23.98 -4.12
N PRO A 410 -13.08 -24.94 -5.04
CA PRO A 410 -12.53 -24.63 -6.35
C PRO A 410 -13.54 -23.84 -7.20
N PRO A 411 -13.07 -23.05 -8.18
CA PRO A 411 -13.96 -22.43 -9.16
C PRO A 411 -14.84 -23.47 -9.87
N ALA A 412 -16.01 -23.03 -10.34
CA ALA A 412 -16.90 -23.89 -11.11
C ALA A 412 -16.17 -24.49 -12.32
N PRO A 413 -16.43 -25.76 -12.69
CA PRO A 413 -15.75 -26.40 -13.80
C PRO A 413 -15.88 -25.59 -15.09
N GLN A 414 -14.75 -25.30 -15.73
CA GLN A 414 -14.69 -24.68 -17.05
C GLN A 414 -14.22 -25.69 -18.08
N ALA A 415 -14.60 -25.46 -19.34
CA ALA A 415 -14.03 -26.24 -20.43
C ALA A 415 -12.50 -26.08 -20.43
N ASN A 416 -11.78 -27.19 -20.56
CA ASN A 416 -10.32 -27.22 -20.66
C ASN A 416 -9.54 -26.84 -19.38
N VAL A 417 -10.17 -26.75 -18.21
CA VAL A 417 -9.47 -26.59 -16.93
C VAL A 417 -9.83 -27.72 -15.97
N GLU A 418 -8.81 -28.39 -15.44
CA GLU A 418 -8.94 -29.41 -14.40
C GLU A 418 -8.23 -28.95 -13.13
N TYR A 419 -8.98 -28.76 -12.04
CA TYR A 419 -8.42 -28.49 -10.72
C TYR A 419 -8.30 -29.79 -9.90
N GLU A 420 -7.13 -30.00 -9.33
CA GLU A 420 -6.86 -31.08 -8.38
C GLU A 420 -6.42 -30.47 -7.05
N LEU A 421 -7.25 -30.62 -6.01
CA LEU A 421 -6.93 -30.15 -4.66
C LEU A 421 -6.18 -31.22 -3.87
N ARG A 422 -5.11 -30.83 -3.18
CA ARG A 422 -4.33 -31.71 -2.31
C ARG A 422 -3.93 -31.01 -1.02
N PRO A 423 -3.86 -31.71 0.13
CA PRO A 423 -3.29 -31.10 1.33
C PRO A 423 -1.79 -30.85 1.12
N GLU A 424 -1.26 -29.78 1.71
CA GLU A 424 0.16 -29.40 1.64
C GLU A 424 1.10 -30.54 2.01
N SER A 425 0.70 -31.44 2.91
CA SER A 425 1.52 -32.61 3.29
C SER A 425 1.88 -33.54 2.12
N ARG A 426 1.27 -33.37 0.95
CA ARG A 426 1.58 -34.09 -0.30
C ARG A 426 2.62 -33.38 -1.17
N LEU A 427 2.94 -32.12 -0.87
CA LEU A 427 3.98 -31.38 -1.54
C LEU A 427 5.34 -32.00 -1.21
N THR A 428 6.27 -32.02 -2.18
CA THR A 428 7.64 -32.50 -1.92
C THR A 428 8.30 -31.64 -0.85
N LYS A 429 9.29 -32.16 -0.11
CA LYS A 429 10.00 -31.47 1.00
C LYS A 429 10.81 -30.22 0.59
N LYS A 430 10.48 -29.57 -0.53
CA LYS A 430 11.10 -28.31 -0.96
C LYS A 430 10.52 -27.15 -0.15
N GLN A 431 11.32 -26.11 0.04
CA GLN A 431 10.88 -24.86 0.66
C GLN A 431 9.70 -24.28 -0.13
N THR A 432 8.67 -23.82 0.58
CA THR A 432 7.46 -23.24 0.02
C THR A 432 7.09 -22.01 0.82
N GLY A 433 6.91 -20.89 0.13
CA GLY A 433 6.84 -19.57 0.74
C GLY A 433 8.20 -19.11 1.27
N THR A 434 8.19 -17.90 1.82
CA THR A 434 9.40 -17.27 2.36
C THR A 434 9.81 -17.87 3.70
N ASP A 435 11.12 -17.87 3.98
CA ASP A 435 11.67 -18.15 5.31
C ASP A 435 11.87 -16.90 6.17
N ILE A 436 11.53 -15.71 5.65
CA ILE A 436 11.60 -14.46 6.40
C ILE A 436 10.60 -14.51 7.56
N ALA A 437 11.11 -14.38 8.79
CA ALA A 437 10.29 -14.29 9.99
C ALA A 437 9.75 -12.86 10.17
N TYR A 438 8.56 -12.57 9.62
CA TYR A 438 7.91 -11.26 9.76
C TYR A 438 6.70 -11.27 10.68
N GLY A 439 6.68 -10.34 11.63
CA GLY A 439 5.54 -10.09 12.51
C GLY A 439 4.54 -9.15 11.85
N LEU A 440 3.36 -9.64 11.48
CA LEU A 440 2.30 -8.87 10.81
C LEU A 440 1.67 -7.76 11.68
N ASN A 441 2.07 -7.65 12.95
CA ASN A 441 1.56 -6.65 13.88
C ASN A 441 2.43 -5.37 13.96
N GLY A 442 3.28 -5.11 12.96
CA GLY A 442 4.22 -3.98 12.96
C GLY A 442 5.34 -4.10 14.01
N ASP A 443 5.36 -5.17 14.80
CA ASP A 443 6.49 -5.50 15.68
C ASP A 443 7.54 -6.22 14.82
N ARG A 444 8.65 -5.50 14.59
CA ARG A 444 9.81 -5.87 13.75
C ARG A 444 10.06 -7.37 13.58
N ALA A 445 10.21 -7.74 12.32
CA ALA A 445 10.89 -8.94 11.88
C ALA A 445 12.40 -8.85 12.13
N GLU A 446 12.98 -9.86 12.76
CA GLU A 446 14.42 -10.14 12.60
C GLU A 446 14.56 -11.20 11.49
N PRO A 447 15.47 -11.02 10.52
CA PRO A 447 15.81 -12.13 9.62
C PRO A 447 16.41 -13.27 10.45
N LEU A 448 15.83 -14.47 10.34
CA LEU A 448 16.44 -15.69 10.88
C LEU A 448 17.71 -15.95 10.07
N ARG A 449 18.87 -15.84 10.73
CA ARG A 449 20.16 -16.27 10.18
C ARG A 449 20.32 -17.78 10.21
#